data_AF-E0RZ77-F1
#
_entry.id   AF-E0RZ77-F1
#
_cell.length_a   1.000
_cell.length_b   1.000
_cell.length_c   1.000
_cell.angle_alpha   90.00
_cell.angle_beta   90.00
_cell.angle_gamma   90.00
#
_symmetry.space_group_name_H-M   'P 1'
#
loop_
_entity.id
_entity.type
_entity.pdbx_description
1 polymer ?
#
loop_
_entity_poly.entity_id
_entity_poly.type
_entity_poly.pdbx_seq_one_letter_code
_entity_poly.pdbx_strand_id
1 'polypeptide(L)'
;MGITDGRKDFEFNQLITCSICGKYGRFNVFMTYTVLSLFFIPTLKWNKHYYVQTSCCGTVYELDQEIGKMISRGEEVEILPIR
;
A
#
# COMPACT_ATOMS: atom_id res chain seq x y z
N MET A 1 10.45 1.32 -25.59
CA MET A 1 10.45 1.83 -24.20
C MET A 1 9.13 1.37 -23.60
N GLY A 2 9.17 0.60 -22.52
CA GLY A 2 7.97 0.12 -21.85
C GLY A 2 7.78 0.86 -20.54
N ILE A 3 6.62 1.49 -20.35
CA ILE A 3 6.17 1.95 -19.03
C ILE A 3 5.23 0.86 -18.52
N THR A 4 5.53 0.32 -17.35
CA THR A 4 4.72 -0.74 -16.73
C THR A 4 4.46 -0.42 -15.27
N ASP A 5 3.26 -0.72 -14.80
CA ASP A 5 2.90 -0.58 -13.40
C ASP A 5 3.35 -1.81 -12.62
N GLY A 6 4.12 -1.59 -11.57
CA GLY A 6 4.52 -2.58 -10.58
C GLY A 6 3.69 -2.45 -9.31
N ARG A 7 3.53 -3.58 -8.62
CA ARG A 7 2.92 -3.64 -7.28
C ARG A 7 3.90 -4.30 -6.31
N LYS A 8 3.93 -3.81 -5.07
CA LYS A 8 4.66 -4.41 -3.95
C LYS A 8 3.71 -4.47 -2.76
N ASP A 9 3.37 -5.66 -2.33
CA ASP A 9 2.59 -5.90 -1.11
C ASP A 9 3.54 -5.90 0.10
N PHE A 10 3.07 -5.34 1.21
CA PHE A 10 3.77 -5.34 2.48
C PHE A 10 3.05 -6.25 3.46
N GLU A 11 3.82 -7.03 4.22
CA GLU A 11 3.30 -7.83 5.32
C GLU A 11 2.99 -6.91 6.51
N PHE A 12 1.83 -6.26 6.44
CA PHE A 12 1.28 -5.45 7.54
C PHE A 12 0.14 -6.24 8.17
N ASN A 13 0.24 -6.57 9.45
CA ASN A 13 -0.70 -7.47 10.12
C ASN A 13 -1.28 -6.83 11.37
N GLN A 14 -2.01 -5.72 11.17
CA GLN A 14 -2.73 -5.04 12.24
C GLN A 14 -4.21 -5.43 12.21
N LEU A 15 -4.70 -5.91 13.35
CA LEU A 15 -6.13 -6.16 13.57
C LEU A 15 -6.82 -4.82 13.80
N ILE A 16 -7.86 -4.55 13.00
CA ILE A 16 -8.62 -3.30 13.08
C ILE A 16 -10.11 -3.59 13.06
N THR A 17 -10.88 -2.71 13.70
CA THR A 17 -12.33 -2.69 13.55
C THR A 17 -12.67 -1.77 12.40
N CYS A 18 -13.29 -2.31 11.36
CA CYS A 18 -13.63 -1.52 10.19
C CYS A 18 -14.76 -0.55 10.51
N SER A 19 -14.53 0.75 10.30
CA SER A 19 -15.57 1.78 10.46
C SER A 19 -16.67 1.69 9.41
N ILE A 20 -16.41 1.07 8.26
CA ILE A 20 -17.42 0.89 7.19
C ILE A 20 -18.39 -0.26 7.49
N CYS A 21 -17.88 -1.43 7.87
CA CYS A 21 -18.72 -2.63 8.04
C CYS A 21 -18.89 -3.07 9.51
N GLY A 22 -18.21 -2.43 10.45
CA GLY A 22 -18.27 -2.74 11.90
C GLY A 22 -17.62 -4.07 12.30
N LYS A 23 -17.00 -4.79 11.36
CA LYS A 23 -16.39 -6.10 11.61
C LYS A 23 -14.90 -5.98 11.87
N TYR A 24 -14.36 -6.97 12.58
CA TYR A 24 -12.92 -7.15 12.68
C TYR A 24 -12.35 -7.54 11.32
N GLY A 25 -11.29 -6.85 10.92
CA GLY A 25 -10.56 -7.10 9.71
C GLY A 25 -9.07 -6.88 9.93
N ARG A 26 -8.33 -6.98 8.83
CA ARG A 26 -6.90 -6.68 8.77
C ARG A 26 -6.66 -5.65 7.68
N PHE A 27 -5.59 -4.88 7.84
CA PHE A 27 -5.12 -3.97 6.81
C PHE A 27 -4.04 -4.66 5.96
N ASN A 28 -4.33 -4.82 4.67
CA ASN A 28 -3.37 -5.24 3.65
C ASN A 28 -2.80 -3.99 2.99
N VAL A 29 -1.51 -3.70 3.23
CA VAL A 29 -0.85 -2.52 2.66
C VAL A 29 -0.12 -2.93 1.38
N PHE A 30 -0.32 -2.18 0.30
CA PHE A 30 0.39 -2.39 -0.96
C PHE A 30 0.79 -1.06 -1.60
N MET A 31 1.90 -1.06 -2.31
CA MET A 31 2.38 0.09 -3.07
C MET A 31 2.31 -0.20 -4.56
N THR A 32 1.80 0.73 -5.34
CA THR A 32 1.94 0.74 -6.79
C THR A 32 3.06 1.70 -7.18
N TYR A 33 3.76 1.40 -8.26
CA TYR A 33 4.84 2.25 -8.76
C TYR A 33 5.03 2.06 -10.26
N THR A 34 5.40 3.11 -10.94
CA THR A 34 5.69 3.07 -12.37
C THR A 34 7.14 2.67 -12.60
N VAL A 35 7.37 1.74 -13.52
CA VAL A 35 8.70 1.24 -13.90
C VAL A 35 8.99 1.60 -15.35
N LEU A 36 10.14 2.25 -15.59
CA LEU A 36 10.70 2.40 -16.93
C LEU A 36 11.55 1.17 -17.23
N SER A 37 11.23 0.51 -18.32
CA SER A 37 12.07 -0.53 -18.89
C SER A 37 12.77 0.00 -20.15
N LEU A 38 14.10 -0.02 -20.11
CA LEU A 38 14.96 0.26 -21.25
C LEU A 38 15.70 -1.05 -21.58
N PHE A 39 15.52 -1.57 -22.79
CA PHE A 39 16.04 -2.88 -23.20
C PHE A 39 15.66 -4.04 -22.25
N PHE A 40 14.40 -4.10 -21.79
CA PHE A 40 13.90 -5.10 -20.84
C PHE A 40 14.52 -5.07 -19.42
N ILE A 41 15.46 -4.16 -19.15
CA ILE A 41 16.00 -3.97 -17.80
C ILE A 41 15.14 -2.92 -17.08
N PRO A 42 14.54 -3.22 -15.90
CA PRO A 42 13.82 -2.23 -15.11
C PRO A 42 14.81 -1.24 -14.49
N THR A 43 14.92 -0.04 -15.07
CA THR A 43 15.98 0.93 -14.69
C THR A 43 15.51 1.98 -13.70
N LEU A 44 14.26 2.42 -13.78
CA LEU A 44 13.77 3.56 -12.99
C LEU A 44 12.41 3.24 -12.38
N LYS A 45 12.22 3.52 -11.08
CA LYS A 45 10.97 3.34 -10.35
C LYS A 45 10.52 4.68 -9.75
N TRP A 46 9.39 5.23 -10.20
CA TRP A 46 8.84 6.50 -9.71
C TRP A 46 7.32 6.40 -9.52
N ASN A 47 6.69 7.51 -9.13
CA ASN A 47 5.25 7.60 -8.90
C ASN A 47 4.73 6.52 -7.92
N LYS A 48 5.34 6.44 -6.74
CA LYS A 48 4.97 5.46 -5.72
C LYS A 48 3.70 5.93 -5.01
N HIS A 49 2.63 5.15 -5.11
CA HIS A 49 1.41 5.34 -4.35
C HIS A 49 1.24 4.21 -3.37
N TYR A 50 0.78 4.53 -2.17
CA TYR A 50 0.58 3.57 -1.10
C TYR A 50 -0.91 3.44 -0.83
N TYR A 51 -1.38 2.20 -0.73
CA TYR A 51 -2.77 1.89 -0.51
C TYR A 51 -2.89 0.92 0.65
N VAL A 52 -4.01 1.04 1.36
CA VAL A 52 -4.42 0.09 2.38
C VAL A 52 -5.77 -0.48 2.01
N GLN A 53 -5.85 -1.81 1.97
CA GLN A 53 -7.08 -2.54 1.73
C GLN A 53 -7.52 -3.28 2.98
N THR A 54 -8.77 -3.13 3.36
CA THR A 54 -9.37 -3.91 4.43
C THR A 54 -9.72 -5.32 3.96
N SER A 55 -9.40 -6.34 4.75
CA SER A 55 -9.76 -7.73 4.43
C SER A 55 -11.26 -8.04 4.64
N CYS A 56 -11.96 -7.22 5.43
CA CYS A 56 -13.34 -7.50 5.83
C CYS A 56 -14.41 -7.05 4.82
N CYS A 57 -14.23 -5.89 4.18
CA CYS A 57 -15.14 -5.36 3.17
C CYS A 57 -14.43 -5.00 1.85
N GLY A 58 -13.11 -5.14 1.77
CA GLY A 58 -12.35 -4.85 0.57
C GLY A 58 -12.13 -3.37 0.29
N THR A 59 -12.57 -2.47 1.19
CA THR A 59 -12.36 -1.02 1.01
C THR A 59 -10.89 -0.71 0.91
N VAL A 60 -10.54 0.07 -0.11
CA VAL A 60 -9.18 0.55 -0.38
C VAL A 60 -9.13 2.04 -0.08
N TYR A 61 -8.13 2.44 0.68
CA TYR A 61 -7.81 3.84 0.94
C TYR A 61 -6.39 4.14 0.45
N GLU A 62 -6.19 5.34 -0.07
CA GLU A 62 -4.85 5.84 -0.35
C GLU A 62 -4.24 6.35 0.96
N LEU A 63 -3.02 5.90 1.25
CA LEU A 63 -2.23 6.37 2.38
C LEU A 63 -1.40 7.58 1.96
N ASP A 64 -1.12 8.44 2.93
CA ASP A 64 -0.16 9.51 2.72
C ASP A 64 1.21 8.92 2.33
N GLN A 65 1.92 9.60 1.40
CA GLN A 65 3.22 9.14 0.93
C GLN A 65 4.25 9.05 2.04
N GLU A 66 4.17 9.90 3.08
CA GLU A 66 5.09 9.83 4.22
C GLU A 66 4.83 8.58 5.06
N ILE A 67 3.57 8.30 5.40
CA ILE A 67 3.16 7.09 6.13
C ILE A 67 3.57 5.84 5.35
N GLY A 68 3.29 5.82 4.04
CA GLY A 68 3.70 4.72 3.17
C GLY A 68 5.21 4.52 3.11
N LYS A 69 6.00 5.61 3.11
CA LYS A 69 7.46 5.53 3.18
C LYS A 69 7.93 4.93 4.50
N MET A 70 7.37 5.34 5.64
CA MET A 70 7.68 4.78 6.96
C MET A 70 7.41 3.27 7.02
N ILE A 71 6.22 2.84 6.55
CA ILE A 71 5.87 1.42 6.44
C ILE A 71 6.88 0.69 5.54
N SER A 72 7.28 1.31 4.42
CA SER A 72 8.25 0.70 3.51
C SER A 72 9.67 0.58 4.07
N ARG A 73 10.00 1.39 5.09
CA ARG A 73 11.26 1.32 5.86
C ARG A 73 11.19 0.29 6.99
N GLY A 74 10.01 -0.27 7.27
CA GLY A 74 9.80 -1.17 8.40
C GLY A 74 9.65 -0.44 9.73
N GLU A 75 9.29 0.86 9.71
CA GLU A 75 8.93 1.58 10.92
C GLU A 75 7.57 1.08 11.42
N GLU A 76 7.43 0.95 12.74
CA GLU A 76 6.18 0.56 13.38
C GLU A 76 5.22 1.76 13.36
N VAL A 77 4.40 1.82 12.31
CA VAL A 77 3.37 2.85 12.15
C VAL A 77 2.01 2.23 12.37
N GLU A 78 1.26 2.75 13.35
CA GLU A 78 -0.12 2.35 13.56
C GLU A 78 -1.03 3.08 12.58
N ILE A 79 -1.68 2.33 11.69
CA ILE A 79 -2.72 2.89 10.81
C ILE A 79 -3.98 3.04 11.64
N LEU A 80 -4.35 4.28 11.97
CA LEU A 80 -5.60 4.55 12.67
C LEU A 80 -6.78 4.34 11.73
N PRO A 81 -7.83 3.58 12.13
CA PRO A 81 -9.05 3.50 11.35
C PRO A 81 -9.67 4.90 11.24
N ILE A 82 -10.02 5.31 10.02
CA ILE A 82 -10.68 6.58 9.76
C ILE A 82 -12.00 6.56 10.55
N ARG A 83 -12.10 7.48 11.52
CA ARG A 83 -13.20 7.59 12.48
C ARG A 83 -14.41 8.28 11.86
#